data_AF-K9ZHW9-F1
#
_entry.id   AF-K9ZHW9-F1
#
_cell.length_a   1.000
_cell.length_b   1.000
_cell.length_c   1.000
_cell.angle_alpha   90.00
_cell.angle_beta   90.00
_cell.angle_gamma   90.00
#
_symmetry.space_group_name_H-M   'P 1'
#
loop_
_entity.id
_entity.type
_entity.pdbx_description
1 polymer ?
#
loop_
_entity_poly.entity_id
_entity_poly.type
_entity_poly.pdbx_seq_one_letter_code
_entity_poly.pdbx_strand_id
1 'polypeptide(L)'
;MSSPEFSLLLVSVLISVAGQFLLKMGAIKLGKVDAGNIFSLIVNMITIPELLLGLSCYGIGAIAYILLLTRVNLSVAAPAVSVGYIFSVLLGFFF
;
A
#
# COMPACT_ATOMS: atom_id res chain seq x y z
N MET A 1 19.96 -4.72 11.48
CA MET A 1 19.43 -5.22 10.20
C MET A 1 20.58 -5.72 9.35
N SER A 2 20.49 -6.95 8.87
CA SER A 2 21.40 -7.49 7.86
C SER A 2 21.02 -6.99 6.45
N SER A 3 21.94 -7.05 5.48
CA SER A 3 21.66 -6.66 4.08
C SER A 3 20.38 -7.26 3.47
N PRO A 4 20.05 -8.55 3.65
CA PRO A 4 18.81 -9.11 3.11
C PRO A 4 17.54 -8.59 3.79
N GLU A 5 17.57 -8.29 5.10
CA GLU A 5 16.44 -7.68 5.81
C GLU A 5 16.16 -6.27 5.29
N PHE A 6 17.23 -5.51 5.03
CA PHE A 6 17.11 -4.18 4.44
C PHE A 6 16.49 -4.22 3.04
N SER A 7 16.92 -5.15 2.18
CA SER A 7 16.30 -5.32 0.87
C SER A 7 14.82 -5.70 0.95
N LEU A 8 14.44 -6.59 1.88
CA LEU A 8 13.02 -6.95 2.09
C LEU A 8 12.19 -5.74 2.55
N LEU A 9 12.73 -4.94 3.47
CA LEU A 9 12.07 -3.71 3.92
C LEU A 9 11.90 -2.72 2.77
N LEU A 10 12.98 -2.48 2.01
CA LEU A 10 12.95 -1.53 0.89
C LEU A 10 11.92 -1.94 -0.16
N VAL A 11 11.90 -3.21 -0.55
CA VAL A 11 10.92 -3.75 -1.50
C VAL A 11 9.49 -3.64 -0.96
N SER A 12 9.27 -4.00 0.31
CA SER A 12 7.96 -3.89 0.94
C SER A 12 7.44 -2.45 0.94
N VAL A 13 8.28 -1.48 1.33
CA VAL A 13 7.93 -0.06 1.37
C VAL A 13 7.65 0.47 -0.03
N LEU A 14 8.55 0.23 -1.00
CA LEU A 14 8.38 0.74 -2.36
C LEU A 14 7.13 0.18 -3.06
N ILE A 15 6.87 -1.13 -2.90
CA ILE A 15 5.67 -1.76 -3.44
C ILE A 15 4.41 -1.22 -2.76
N SER A 16 4.44 -1.01 -1.44
CA SER A 16 3.28 -0.47 -0.72
C SER A 16 2.98 0.98 -1.12
N VAL A 17 4.02 1.79 -1.32
CA VAL A 17 3.89 3.18 -1.81
C VAL A 17 3.32 3.20 -3.24
N ALA A 18 3.83 2.35 -4.14
CA ALA A 18 3.27 2.20 -5.48
C ALA A 18 1.81 1.73 -5.45
N GLY A 19 1.48 0.79 -4.55
CA GLY A 19 0.11 0.34 -4.31
C GLY A 19 -0.80 1.47 -3.84
N GLN A 20 -0.33 2.29 -2.89
CA GLN A 20 -1.09 3.44 -2.38
C GLN A 20 -1.38 4.47 -3.47
N PHE A 21 -0.44 4.69 -4.38
CA PHE A 21 -0.64 5.55 -5.54
C PHE A 21 -1.75 5.03 -6.47
N LEU A 22 -1.69 3.74 -6.85
CA LEU A 22 -2.70 3.11 -7.69
C LEU A 22 -4.08 3.10 -7.04
N LEU A 23 -4.14 2.84 -5.73
CA LEU A 23 -5.38 2.91 -4.96
C LEU A 23 -5.98 4.31 -4.98
N LYS A 24 -5.15 5.36 -4.83
CA LYS A 24 -5.61 6.75 -4.91
C LYS A 24 -6.16 7.07 -6.31
N MET A 25 -5.47 6.67 -7.37
CA MET A 25 -5.96 6.85 -8.76
C MET A 25 -7.30 6.15 -8.99
N GLY A 26 -7.42 4.90 -8.55
CA GLY A 26 -8.67 4.14 -8.67
C GLY A 26 -9.81 4.73 -7.83
N ALA A 27 -9.51 5.22 -6.63
CA ALA A 27 -10.50 5.86 -5.76
C ALA A 27 -11.07 7.15 -6.36
N ILE A 28 -10.25 7.95 -7.06
CA ILE A 28 -10.73 9.14 -7.78
C ILE A 28 -11.75 8.77 -8.86
N LYS A 29 -11.57 7.63 -9.54
CA LYS A 29 -12.50 7.12 -10.56
C LYS A 29 -13.82 6.58 -9.98
N LEU A 30 -13.80 6.12 -8.72
CA LEU A 30 -14.94 5.52 -8.04
C LEU A 30 -16.02 6.56 -7.64
N GLY A 31 -15.67 7.85 -7.55
CA GLY A 31 -16.59 8.93 -7.20
C GLY A 31 -16.86 9.06 -5.69
N LYS A 32 -17.89 9.81 -5.30
CA LYS A 32 -18.28 10.02 -3.90
C LYS A 32 -19.07 8.82 -3.37
N VAL A 33 -18.78 8.43 -2.13
CA VAL A 33 -19.48 7.34 -1.44
C VAL A 33 -20.72 7.90 -0.75
N ASP A 34 -21.91 7.50 -1.22
CA ASP A 34 -23.17 7.73 -0.54
C ASP A 34 -23.62 6.49 0.23
N ALA A 35 -24.19 6.68 1.43
CA ALA A 35 -24.56 5.60 2.34
C ALA A 35 -25.57 4.59 1.73
N GLY A 36 -26.38 5.02 0.75
CA GLY A 36 -27.30 4.15 0.02
C GLY A 36 -26.65 3.24 -1.02
N ASN A 37 -25.41 3.55 -1.45
CA ASN A 37 -24.77 2.91 -2.61
C ASN A 37 -23.51 2.11 -2.25
N ILE A 38 -23.21 1.90 -0.96
CA ILE A 38 -21.99 1.23 -0.49
C ILE A 38 -21.81 -0.15 -1.14
N PHE A 39 -22.86 -0.96 -1.24
CA PHE A 39 -22.78 -2.29 -1.85
C PHE A 39 -22.43 -2.21 -3.35
N SER A 40 -23.08 -1.32 -4.09
CA SER A 40 -22.77 -1.09 -5.51
C SER A 40 -21.34 -0.55 -5.70
N LEU A 41 -20.88 0.29 -4.78
CA LEU A 41 -19.53 0.84 -4.79
C LEU A 41 -18.47 -0.25 -4.58
N ILE A 42 -18.69 -1.17 -3.64
CA ILE A 42 -17.79 -2.31 -3.40
C ILE A 42 -17.70 -3.20 -4.63
N VAL A 43 -18.84 -3.50 -5.28
CA VAL A 43 -18.84 -4.27 -6.53
C VAL A 43 -18.10 -3.51 -7.64
N ASN A 44 -18.29 -2.19 -7.75
CA ASN A 44 -17.56 -1.36 -8.70
C ASN A 44 -16.07 -1.25 -8.40
N MET A 45 -15.60 -1.43 -7.16
CA MET A 45 -14.16 -1.46 -6.90
C MET A 45 -13.46 -2.60 -7.66
N ILE A 46 -14.16 -3.72 -7.87
CA ILE A 46 -13.61 -4.88 -8.59
C ILE A 46 -13.50 -4.61 -10.10
N THR A 47 -14.31 -3.69 -10.64
CA THR A 47 -14.28 -3.34 -12.07
C THR A 47 -13.18 -2.34 -12.42
N ILE A 48 -12.59 -1.67 -11.42
CA ILE A 48 -11.51 -0.70 -11.62
C ILE A 48 -10.15 -1.41 -11.52
N PRO A 49 -9.39 -1.54 -12.63
CA PRO A 49 -8.13 -2.28 -12.64
C PRO A 49 -7.07 -1.63 -11.74
N GLU A 50 -7.07 -0.30 -11.60
CA GLU A 50 -6.13 0.39 -10.70
C GLU A 50 -6.31 0.00 -9.24
N LEU A 51 -7.56 -0.23 -8.80
CA LEU A 51 -7.82 -0.68 -7.43
C LEU A 51 -7.34 -2.11 -7.22
N LEU A 52 -7.59 -3.01 -8.18
CA LEU A 52 -7.10 -4.39 -8.13
C LEU A 52 -5.57 -4.47 -8.12
N LEU A 53 -4.91 -3.69 -8.98
CA LEU A 53 -3.46 -3.63 -9.04
C LEU A 53 -2.88 -3.02 -7.76
N GLY A 54 -3.47 -1.93 -7.27
CA GLY A 54 -3.06 -1.30 -6.02
C GLY A 54 -3.20 -2.22 -4.82
N LEU A 55 -4.30 -2.98 -4.73
CA LEU A 55 -4.53 -3.97 -3.69
C LEU A 55 -3.54 -5.14 -3.80
N SER A 56 -3.25 -5.59 -5.03
CA SER A 56 -2.28 -6.65 -5.29
C SER A 56 -0.86 -6.23 -4.88
N CYS A 57 -0.46 -4.99 -5.18
CA CYS A 57 0.78 -4.39 -4.67
C CYS A 57 0.79 -4.39 -3.15
N TYR A 58 -0.26 -3.91 -2.49
CA TYR A 58 -0.35 -3.97 -1.02
C TYR A 58 -0.23 -5.39 -0.47
N GLY A 59 -0.85 -6.37 -1.13
CA GLY A 59 -0.74 -7.79 -0.77
C GLY A 59 0.71 -8.29 -0.86
N ILE A 60 1.42 -8.00 -1.95
CA ILE A 60 2.84 -8.36 -2.11
C ILE A 60 3.71 -7.64 -1.07
N GLY A 61 3.45 -6.35 -0.83
CA GLY A 61 4.14 -5.55 0.18
C GLY A 61 3.97 -6.11 1.59
N ALA A 62 2.75 -6.55 1.91
CA ALA A 62 2.42 -7.21 3.17
C ALA A 62 3.13 -8.57 3.32
N ILE A 63 3.19 -9.38 2.26
CA ILE A 63 3.96 -10.64 2.28
C ILE A 63 5.43 -10.36 2.60
N ALA A 64 6.05 -9.38 1.92
CA ALA A 64 7.44 -9.00 2.17
C ALA A 64 7.64 -8.48 3.62
N TYR A 65 6.68 -7.72 4.15
CA TYR A 65 6.72 -7.24 5.53
C TYR A 65 6.59 -8.37 6.56
N ILE A 66 5.69 -9.33 6.34
CA ILE A 66 5.54 -10.51 7.19
C ILE A 66 6.85 -11.31 7.20
N LEU A 67 7.47 -11.52 6.03
CA LEU A 67 8.76 -12.20 5.94
C LEU A 67 9.86 -11.45 6.71
N LEU A 68 9.87 -10.11 6.66
CA LEU A 68 10.79 -9.30 7.46
C LEU A 68 10.56 -9.48 8.96
N LEU A 69 9.31 -9.50 9.42
CA LEU A 69 8.95 -9.69 10.82
C LEU A 69 9.38 -11.06 11.37
N THR A 70 9.57 -12.07 10.51
CA THR A 70 10.16 -13.35 10.95
C THR A 70 11.63 -13.25 11.33
N ARG A 71 12.32 -12.18 10.92
CA ARG A 71 13.78 -11.98 11.08
C ARG A 71 14.15 -10.80 11.97
N VAL A 72 13.24 -9.84 12.13
CA VAL A 72 13.50 -8.58 12.82
C VAL A 72 12.37 -8.29 13.80
N ASN A 73 12.72 -7.80 15.00
CA ASN A 73 11.74 -7.38 15.99
C ASN A 73 10.84 -6.26 15.46
N LEU A 74 9.55 -6.32 15.81
CA LEU A 74 8.56 -5.31 15.42
C LEU A 74 8.98 -3.89 15.79
N SER A 75 9.62 -3.71 16.95
CA SER A 75 10.13 -2.41 17.42
C SER A 75 11.19 -1.78 16.52
N VAL A 76 11.81 -2.56 15.63
CA VAL A 76 12.77 -2.08 14.62
C VAL A 76 12.12 -1.99 13.24
N ALA A 77 11.33 -3.00 12.87
CA ALA A 77 10.67 -3.05 11.57
C ALA A 77 9.62 -1.94 11.39
N ALA A 78 8.79 -1.69 12.41
CA ALA A 78 7.70 -0.72 12.31
C ALA A 78 8.21 0.73 12.12
N PRO A 79 9.19 1.25 12.90
CA PRO A 79 9.77 2.56 12.63
C PRO A 79 10.45 2.66 11.25
N ALA A 80 11.06 1.57 10.77
CA ALA A 80 11.73 1.57 9.49
C ALA A 80 10.74 1.60 8.30
N VAL A 81 9.56 1.01 8.44
CA VAL A 81 8.48 1.14 7.44
C VAL A 81 7.89 2.55 7.40
N SER A 82 7.98 3.33 8.48
CA SER A 82 7.54 4.73 8.52
C SER A 82 8.24 5.63 7.49
N VAL A 83 9.38 5.22 6.93
CA VAL A 83 10.01 5.90 5.77
C VAL A 83 9.05 5.98 4.58
N GLY A 84 8.15 5.00 4.45
CA GLY A 84 7.05 5.02 3.48
C GLY A 84 6.19 6.28 3.57
N TYR A 85 6.00 6.85 4.76
CA TYR A 85 5.20 8.06 4.94
C TYR A 85 5.81 9.28 4.25
N ILE A 86 7.13 9.33 4.08
CA ILE A 86 7.78 10.40 3.30
C ILE A 86 7.25 10.36 1.87
N PHE A 87 7.18 9.18 1.27
CA PHE A 87 6.62 9.01 -0.07
C PHE A 87 5.13 9.26 -0.10
N SER A 88 4.35 8.84 0.90
CA SER A 88 2.93 9.15 0.99
C SER A 88 2.66 10.66 1.02
N VAL A 89 3.47 11.42 1.78
CA VAL A 89 3.39 12.88 1.86
C VAL A 89 3.75 13.51 0.52
N LEU A 90 4.84 13.06 -0.13
CA LEU A 90 5.22 13.56 -1.45
C LEU A 90 4.11 13.29 -2.47
N LEU A 91 3.58 12.06 -2.51
CA LEU A 91 2.48 11.70 -3.39
C LEU A 91 1.25 12.58 -3.12
N GLY A 92 0.85 12.77 -1.87
CA GLY A 92 -0.30 13.61 -1.52
C GLY A 92 -0.07 15.12 -1.70
N PHE A 93 1.18 15.56 -1.84
CA PHE A 93 1.48 16.94 -2.22
C PHE A 93 1.38 17.16 -3.73
N PHE A 94 1.79 16.17 -4.53
CA PHE A 94 1.76 16.26 -6.00
C PHE A 94 0.41 15.83 -6.62
N PHE A 95 -0.47 15.14 -5.88
CA PHE A 95 -1.78 14.64 -6.31
C PHE A 95 -2.90 15.04 -5.36
#